data_AF-W4L826-F1
#
_entry.id   AF-W4L826-F1
#
_cell.length_a   1.000
_cell.length_b   1.000
_cell.length_c   1.000
_cell.angle_alpha   90.00
_cell.angle_beta   90.00
_cell.angle_gamma   90.00
#
_symmetry.space_group_name_H-M   'P 1'
#
loop_
_entity.id
_entity.type
_entity.pdbx_description
1 polymer ?
#
loop_
_entity_poly.entity_id
_entity_poly.type
_entity_poly.pdbx_seq_one_letter_code
_entity_poly.pdbx_strand_id
1 'polypeptide(L)'
;MEALAAPVPNVHVEGMPEIFDELPVEWPPEPVRTLAWHEDLLQILSHPGASRQALRPPVPSTEAVCDSLDVVLPYVDLAVDHLPERLRQKLCKRIRTYAVRHRRDVQTMLHRADAYLPMIKRRLREHGLPTYYAYVPLVESAFQVDAMHRGSGARGLWQLLRNTARARGLTVSKAVDERLHPRRATEAAVSYLVHLHKRFGDYGPLYVLAAYNYGETNLSRKIRRFGPPAIASLYRPGYVPGETREYLLRMMTMWVIAAHPGRFHFLLREAVDPPLPGLEAQPQDNVPQREVPVGVADGSATKVK
;
A
#
# COMPACT_ATOMS: atom_id res chain seq x y z
N MET A 1 -34.20 11.40 -5.40
CA MET A 1 -33.21 12.46 -5.71
C MET A 1 -31.84 11.80 -5.73
N GLU A 2 -31.53 11.22 -6.89
CA GLU A 2 -30.33 10.42 -7.17
C GLU A 2 -29.18 11.39 -7.46
N ALA A 3 -28.20 11.46 -6.56
CA ALA A 3 -26.97 12.23 -6.79
C ALA A 3 -25.97 11.33 -7.51
N LEU A 4 -26.00 11.37 -8.84
CA LEU A 4 -24.93 10.86 -9.70
C LEU A 4 -23.62 11.52 -9.29
N ALA A 5 -22.65 10.71 -8.87
CA ALA A 5 -21.30 11.18 -8.58
C ALA A 5 -20.73 11.84 -9.83
N ALA A 6 -20.42 13.14 -9.74
CA ALA A 6 -19.80 13.88 -10.82
C ALA A 6 -18.46 13.25 -11.21
N PRO A 7 -18.11 13.23 -12.52
CA PRO A 7 -16.81 12.77 -12.96
C PRO A 7 -15.71 13.63 -12.32
N VAL A 8 -14.75 12.96 -11.67
CA VAL A 8 -13.57 13.60 -11.10
C VAL A 8 -12.78 14.21 -12.28
N PRO A 9 -12.41 15.50 -12.23
CA PRO A 9 -11.66 16.12 -13.31
C PRO A 9 -10.33 15.38 -13.52
N ASN A 10 -9.95 15.20 -14.79
CA ASN A 10 -8.65 14.66 -15.21
C ASN A 10 -7.53 15.41 -14.48
N VAL A 11 -7.02 14.84 -13.40
CA VAL A 11 -5.75 15.25 -12.82
C VAL A 11 -4.70 14.65 -13.74
N HIS A 12 -3.93 15.50 -14.42
CA HIS A 12 -2.82 15.09 -15.26
C HIS A 12 -1.93 14.10 -14.49
N VAL A 13 -1.85 12.87 -15.00
CA VAL A 13 -1.13 11.71 -14.42
C VAL A 13 0.38 11.77 -14.71
N GLU A 14 0.85 12.86 -15.31
CA GLU A 14 2.23 13.04 -15.78
C GLU A 14 3.13 13.46 -14.60
N GLY A 15 4.05 12.58 -14.18
CA GLY A 15 5.12 12.91 -13.21
C GLY A 15 4.98 12.36 -11.78
N MET A 16 4.05 11.43 -11.50
CA MET A 16 4.05 10.69 -10.23
C MET A 16 5.08 9.54 -10.31
N PRO A 17 6.19 9.56 -9.55
CA PRO A 17 7.22 8.54 -9.67
C PRO A 17 6.66 7.15 -9.35
N GLU A 18 7.05 6.14 -10.13
CA GLU A 18 6.86 4.74 -9.77
C GLU A 18 7.87 4.38 -8.67
N ILE A 19 7.57 4.79 -7.44
CA ILE A 19 8.50 4.92 -6.30
C ILE A 19 9.40 3.69 -6.00
N PHE A 20 9.00 2.49 -6.40
CA PHE A 20 9.86 1.29 -6.29
C PHE A 20 10.28 0.67 -7.63
N ASP A 21 9.63 1.04 -8.73
CA ASP A 21 9.94 0.50 -10.06
C ASP A 21 10.96 1.40 -10.81
N GLU A 22 11.12 2.66 -10.37
CA GLU A 22 12.07 3.68 -10.89
C GLU A 22 13.31 3.93 -10.01
N LEU A 23 13.52 3.16 -8.94
CA LEU A 23 14.73 3.29 -8.12
C LEU A 23 15.98 3.02 -8.99
N PRO A 24 17.05 3.83 -8.91
CA PRO A 24 18.25 3.64 -9.70
C PRO A 24 18.76 2.20 -9.57
N VAL A 25 18.85 1.49 -10.70
CA VAL A 25 19.31 0.10 -10.76
C VAL A 25 20.75 -0.04 -10.23
N GLU A 26 21.53 1.03 -10.30
CA GLU A 26 22.92 1.08 -9.85
C GLU A 26 23.03 1.51 -8.36
N TRP A 27 22.71 0.60 -7.43
CA TRP A 27 23.04 0.79 -6.01
C TRP A 27 23.32 -0.54 -5.29
N PRO A 28 24.52 -0.69 -4.73
CA PRO A 28 25.59 -1.57 -5.22
C PRO A 28 25.18 -3.05 -5.34
N PRO A 29 25.80 -3.80 -6.27
CA PRO A 29 25.43 -5.17 -6.56
C PRO A 29 25.94 -6.12 -5.47
N GLU A 30 25.14 -6.36 -4.44
CA GLU A 30 25.18 -7.66 -3.78
C GLU A 30 24.40 -8.64 -4.65
N PRO A 31 24.91 -9.85 -4.92
CA PRO A 31 24.41 -10.72 -5.98
C PRO A 31 22.91 -10.96 -5.84
N VAL A 32 22.16 -10.47 -6.82
CA VAL A 32 20.73 -10.73 -6.95
C VAL A 32 20.57 -12.22 -7.19
N ARG A 33 19.86 -12.89 -6.29
CA ARG A 33 19.58 -14.34 -6.39
C ARG A 33 18.55 -14.56 -7.49
N THR A 34 19.01 -14.77 -8.72
CA THR A 34 18.19 -15.12 -9.89
C THR A 34 17.76 -16.59 -9.88
N LEU A 35 16.94 -17.01 -10.86
CA LEU A 35 16.68 -18.43 -11.14
C LEU A 35 17.99 -19.19 -11.46
N ALA A 36 18.93 -18.57 -12.17
CA ALA A 36 20.25 -19.14 -12.44
C ALA A 36 21.04 -19.41 -11.14
N TRP A 37 20.94 -18.51 -10.15
CA TRP A 37 21.52 -18.73 -8.83
C TRP A 37 20.91 -19.94 -8.09
N HIS A 38 19.63 -20.28 -8.32
CA HIS A 38 19.03 -21.49 -7.75
C HIS A 38 19.61 -22.76 -8.39
N GLU A 39 19.85 -22.77 -9.69
CA GLU A 39 20.45 -23.93 -10.39
C GLU A 39 21.92 -24.14 -9.97
N ASP A 40 22.70 -23.05 -9.89
CA ASP A 40 24.08 -23.08 -9.39
C ASP A 40 24.14 -23.57 -7.93
N LEU A 41 23.17 -23.16 -7.11
CA LEU A 41 23.05 -23.65 -5.74
C LEU A 41 22.71 -25.13 -5.65
N LEU A 42 21.82 -25.63 -6.51
CA LEU A 42 21.47 -27.05 -6.53
C LEU A 42 22.69 -27.89 -6.90
N GLN A 43 23.55 -27.41 -7.81
CA GLN A 43 24.84 -28.03 -8.12
C GLN A 43 25.83 -27.97 -6.94
N ILE A 44 25.90 -26.85 -6.23
CA ILE A 44 26.77 -26.72 -5.03
C ILE A 44 26.29 -27.69 -3.93
N LEU A 45 24.98 -27.83 -3.74
CA LEU A 45 24.40 -28.70 -2.71
C LEU A 45 24.45 -30.19 -3.03
N SER A 46 24.63 -30.57 -4.29
CA SER A 46 24.86 -31.97 -4.66
C SER A 46 26.27 -32.48 -4.28
N HIS A 47 27.17 -31.61 -3.81
CA HIS A 47 28.52 -32.02 -3.40
C HIS A 47 28.58 -32.55 -1.95
N PRO A 48 29.19 -33.73 -1.71
CA PRO A 48 29.39 -34.26 -0.36
C PRO A 48 30.33 -33.36 0.44
N GLY A 49 29.80 -32.63 1.43
CA GLY A 49 30.56 -31.67 2.24
C GLY A 49 30.04 -30.23 2.18
N ALA A 50 29.09 -29.93 1.30
CA ALA A 50 28.45 -28.62 1.25
C ALA A 50 27.69 -28.34 2.57
N SER A 51 28.15 -27.36 3.35
CA SER A 51 27.49 -26.96 4.59
C SER A 51 26.22 -26.18 4.29
N ARG A 52 25.09 -26.58 4.90
CA ARG A 52 23.83 -25.80 4.88
C ARG A 52 24.01 -24.36 5.41
N GLN A 53 25.11 -24.06 6.10
CA GLN A 53 25.46 -22.72 6.55
C GLN A 53 25.86 -21.79 5.40
N ALA A 54 26.43 -22.32 4.31
CA ALA A 54 26.75 -21.57 3.08
C ALA A 54 25.50 -21.11 2.31
N LEU A 55 24.33 -21.71 2.59
CA LEU A 55 23.05 -21.33 1.98
C LEU A 55 22.36 -20.15 2.65
N ARG A 56 22.75 -19.83 3.88
CA ARG A 56 22.18 -18.68 4.58
C ARG A 56 22.69 -17.42 3.88
N PRO A 57 21.81 -16.56 3.37
CA PRO A 57 22.28 -15.30 2.81
C PRO A 57 23.05 -14.51 3.87
N PRO A 58 24.00 -13.66 3.43
CA PRO A 58 24.69 -12.78 4.35
C PRO A 58 23.68 -11.95 5.14
N VAL A 59 23.97 -11.70 6.41
CA VAL A 59 23.11 -10.84 7.23
C VAL A 59 23.51 -9.39 6.93
N PRO A 60 22.62 -8.54 6.39
CA PRO A 60 22.99 -7.17 6.02
C PRO A 60 23.45 -6.42 7.28
N SER A 61 24.62 -5.78 7.23
CA SER A 61 25.20 -5.02 8.35
C SER A 61 24.24 -3.91 8.82
N THR A 62 24.34 -3.47 10.07
CA THR A 62 23.49 -2.37 10.56
C THR A 62 23.72 -1.08 9.76
N GLU A 63 24.96 -0.83 9.34
CA GLU A 63 25.36 0.27 8.48
C GLU A 63 24.68 0.18 7.11
N ALA A 64 24.81 -0.95 6.41
CA ALA A 64 24.17 -1.15 5.10
C ALA A 64 22.64 -1.02 5.14
N VAL A 65 22.03 -1.39 6.28
CA VAL A 65 20.59 -1.19 6.54
C VAL A 65 20.27 0.30 6.73
N CYS A 66 21.10 1.05 7.46
CA CYS A 66 20.91 2.49 7.63
C CYS A 66 21.10 3.26 6.33
N ASP A 67 22.07 2.90 5.51
CA ASP A 67 22.32 3.55 4.20
C ASP A 67 21.11 3.39 3.25
N SER A 68 20.33 2.32 3.44
CA SER A 68 19.10 2.09 2.65
C SER A 68 18.00 3.12 2.97
N LEU A 69 18.07 3.81 4.11
CA LEU A 69 17.14 4.87 4.46
C LEU A 69 17.36 6.11 3.59
N ASP A 70 18.63 6.48 3.40
CA ASP A 70 19.05 7.65 2.61
C ASP A 70 18.65 7.50 1.13
N VAL A 71 18.57 6.25 0.66
CA VAL A 71 18.07 5.94 -0.68
C VAL A 71 16.54 5.92 -0.72
N VAL A 72 15.86 5.18 0.14
CA VAL A 72 14.43 4.87 -0.04
C VAL A 72 13.51 5.98 0.47
N LEU A 73 13.82 6.60 1.61
CA LEU A 73 12.91 7.53 2.26
C LEU A 73 12.60 8.77 1.40
N PRO A 74 13.54 9.38 0.65
CA PRO A 74 13.22 10.48 -0.24
C PRO A 74 12.16 10.15 -1.30
N TYR A 75 12.14 8.92 -1.83
CA TYR A 75 11.15 8.52 -2.85
C TYR A 75 9.75 8.36 -2.27
N VAL A 76 9.61 8.13 -0.97
CA VAL A 76 8.31 8.13 -0.31
C VAL A 76 7.97 9.51 0.27
N ASP A 77 8.59 10.59 -0.20
CA ASP A 77 8.38 11.96 0.31
C ASP A 77 8.70 12.08 1.82
N LEU A 78 9.77 11.40 2.25
CA LEU A 78 10.34 11.52 3.59
C LEU A 78 11.80 11.91 3.51
N ALA A 79 12.10 13.18 3.76
CA ALA A 79 13.48 13.63 3.90
C ALA A 79 14.11 13.01 5.16
N VAL A 80 15.24 12.33 5.00
CA VAL A 80 15.93 11.65 6.12
C VAL A 80 16.38 12.63 7.19
N ASP A 81 16.80 13.83 6.80
CA ASP A 81 17.21 14.90 7.71
C ASP A 81 16.08 15.37 8.64
N HIS A 82 14.81 15.10 8.27
CA HIS A 82 13.65 15.41 9.10
C HIS A 82 13.33 14.30 10.12
N LEU A 83 14.02 13.14 10.08
CA LEU A 83 13.86 12.09 11.07
C LEU A 83 14.75 12.38 12.29
N PRO A 84 14.20 12.41 13.52
CA PRO A 84 15.02 12.47 14.71
C PRO A 84 16.02 11.31 14.77
N GLU A 85 17.28 11.57 15.13
CA GLU A 85 18.35 10.56 15.11
C GLU A 85 17.98 9.28 15.90
N ARG A 86 17.32 9.42 17.06
CA ARG A 86 16.81 8.27 17.83
C ARG A 86 15.80 7.43 17.05
N LEU A 87 14.97 8.04 16.21
CA LEU A 87 14.03 7.35 15.34
C LEU A 87 14.75 6.64 14.20
N ARG A 88 15.73 7.30 13.56
CA ARG A 88 16.57 6.72 12.51
C ARG A 88 17.28 5.45 12.99
N GLN A 89 17.97 5.51 14.14
CA GLN A 89 18.61 4.35 14.76
C GLN A 89 17.62 3.22 15.08
N LYS A 90 16.44 3.58 15.61
CA LYS A 90 15.37 2.61 15.90
C LYS A 90 14.86 1.93 14.63
N LEU A 91 14.73 2.67 13.53
CA LEU A 91 14.30 2.16 12.23
C LEU A 91 15.35 1.21 11.65
N CYS A 92 16.64 1.57 11.64
CA CYS A 92 17.69 0.66 11.16
C CYS A 92 17.70 -0.67 11.93
N LYS A 93 17.66 -0.60 13.27
CA LYS A 93 17.61 -1.79 14.12
C LYS A 93 16.38 -2.65 13.82
N ARG A 94 15.23 -2.02 13.56
CA ARG A 94 14.00 -2.72 13.21
C ARG A 94 14.13 -3.43 11.85
N ILE A 95 14.58 -2.73 10.82
CA ILE A 95 14.76 -3.31 9.48
C ILE A 95 15.68 -4.51 9.53
N ARG A 96 16.84 -4.41 10.21
CA ARG A 96 17.73 -5.56 10.43
C ARG A 96 17.04 -6.70 11.15
N THR A 97 16.25 -6.41 12.18
CA THR A 97 15.48 -7.44 12.90
C THR A 97 14.49 -8.14 11.99
N TYR A 98 13.79 -7.42 11.11
CA TYR A 98 12.85 -7.99 10.15
C TYR A 98 13.56 -8.82 9.08
N ALA A 99 14.67 -8.32 8.54
CA ALA A 99 15.48 -9.01 7.53
C ALA A 99 16.11 -10.31 8.05
N VAL A 100 16.41 -10.38 9.35
CA VAL A 100 17.11 -11.53 9.94
C VAL A 100 16.18 -12.47 10.71
N ARG A 101 15.46 -11.94 11.71
CA ARG A 101 14.65 -12.76 12.63
C ARG A 101 13.27 -13.07 12.08
N HIS A 102 12.64 -12.11 11.39
CA HIS A 102 11.30 -12.27 10.81
C HIS A 102 11.32 -12.56 9.32
N ARG A 103 12.45 -13.02 8.80
CA ARG A 103 12.67 -13.16 7.35
C ARG A 103 11.59 -14.01 6.66
N ARG A 104 11.23 -15.15 7.26
CA ARG A 104 10.21 -16.06 6.71
C ARG A 104 8.83 -15.41 6.65
N ASP A 105 8.46 -14.69 7.70
CA ASP A 105 7.17 -14.01 7.78
C ASP A 105 7.11 -12.91 6.72
N VAL A 106 8.13 -12.06 6.65
CA VAL A 106 8.23 -10.98 5.66
C VAL A 106 8.21 -11.54 4.23
N GLN A 107 8.94 -12.61 3.96
CA GLN A 107 8.91 -13.25 2.63
C GLN A 107 7.52 -13.78 2.28
N THR A 108 6.83 -14.39 3.25
CA THR A 108 5.44 -14.86 3.06
C THR A 108 4.49 -13.69 2.78
N MET A 109 4.66 -12.59 3.51
CA MET A 109 3.87 -11.37 3.34
C MET A 109 4.08 -10.75 1.95
N LEU A 110 5.34 -10.63 1.50
CA LEU A 110 5.68 -10.11 0.17
C LEU A 110 5.17 -11.03 -0.94
N HIS A 111 5.31 -12.34 -0.78
CA HIS A 111 4.80 -13.29 -1.78
C HIS A 111 3.27 -13.20 -1.97
N ARG A 112 2.51 -12.97 -0.88
CA ARG A 112 1.08 -12.68 -0.99
C ARG A 112 0.81 -11.34 -1.66
N ALA A 113 1.67 -10.35 -1.43
CA ALA A 113 1.55 -9.02 -2.01
C ALA A 113 1.60 -9.06 -3.54
N ASP A 114 2.45 -9.92 -4.13
CA ASP A 114 2.63 -10.07 -5.58
C ASP A 114 1.29 -10.22 -6.33
N ALA A 115 0.33 -10.96 -5.75
CA ALA A 115 -0.98 -11.16 -6.36
C ALA A 115 -1.81 -9.86 -6.43
N TYR A 116 -1.67 -8.93 -5.49
CA TYR A 116 -2.56 -7.77 -5.35
C TYR A 116 -1.91 -6.44 -5.73
N LEU A 117 -0.59 -6.32 -5.61
CA LEU A 117 0.15 -5.07 -5.85
C LEU A 117 -0.13 -4.47 -7.23
N PRO A 118 -0.14 -5.21 -8.36
CA PRO A 118 -0.43 -4.62 -9.67
C PRO A 118 -1.80 -3.93 -9.73
N MET A 119 -2.83 -4.59 -9.18
CA MET A 119 -4.18 -4.02 -9.09
C MET A 119 -4.21 -2.78 -8.18
N ILE A 120 -3.61 -2.85 -7.00
CA ILE A 120 -3.64 -1.75 -6.03
C ILE A 120 -2.87 -0.53 -6.55
N LYS A 121 -1.64 -0.74 -7.05
CA LYS A 121 -0.81 0.32 -7.65
C LYS A 121 -1.56 1.01 -8.79
N ARG A 122 -2.20 0.24 -9.68
CA ARG A 122 -3.02 0.81 -10.77
C ARG A 122 -4.15 1.69 -10.23
N ARG A 123 -4.93 1.22 -9.24
CA ARG A 123 -6.00 2.02 -8.65
C ARG A 123 -5.51 3.29 -7.94
N LEU A 124 -4.37 3.23 -7.25
CA LEU A 124 -3.78 4.42 -6.65
C LEU A 124 -3.41 5.45 -7.72
N ARG A 125 -2.79 5.02 -8.83
CA ARG A 125 -2.44 5.91 -9.96
C ARG A 125 -3.67 6.57 -10.60
N GLU A 126 -4.71 5.80 -10.86
CA GLU A 126 -5.98 6.31 -11.41
C GLU A 126 -6.60 7.41 -10.54
N HIS A 127 -6.27 7.45 -9.24
CA HIS A 127 -6.74 8.44 -8.28
C HIS A 127 -5.69 9.51 -7.92
N GLY A 128 -4.55 9.56 -8.60
CA GLY A 128 -3.47 10.50 -8.33
C GLY A 128 -2.88 10.33 -6.92
N LEU A 129 -2.80 9.09 -6.43
CA LEU A 129 -2.16 8.77 -5.15
C LEU A 129 -0.79 8.12 -5.36
N PRO A 130 0.18 8.44 -4.49
CA PRO A 130 1.47 7.76 -4.47
C PRO A 130 1.35 6.25 -4.28
N THR A 131 2.12 5.49 -5.07
CA THR A 131 2.02 4.02 -5.13
C THR A 131 2.58 3.32 -3.89
N TYR A 132 3.39 3.99 -3.06
CA TYR A 132 3.85 3.42 -1.79
C TYR A 132 2.71 3.12 -0.81
N TYR A 133 1.52 3.70 -0.98
CA TYR A 133 0.33 3.33 -0.20
C TYR A 133 -0.17 1.91 -0.53
N ALA A 134 0.28 1.31 -1.63
CA ALA A 134 -0.06 -0.08 -1.99
C ALA A 134 0.43 -1.10 -0.94
N TYR A 135 1.37 -0.70 -0.07
CA TYR A 135 1.94 -1.53 0.98
C TYR A 135 1.21 -1.41 2.32
N VAL A 136 0.15 -0.61 2.42
CA VAL A 136 -0.69 -0.55 3.64
C VAL A 136 -1.23 -1.95 4.01
N PRO A 137 -1.77 -2.78 3.08
CA PRO A 137 -2.21 -4.15 3.40
C PRO A 137 -1.10 -5.07 3.93
N LEU A 138 0.17 -4.75 3.64
CA LEU A 138 1.31 -5.49 4.18
C LEU A 138 1.35 -5.35 5.70
N VAL A 139 1.13 -4.15 6.23
CA VAL A 139 1.15 -3.87 7.68
C VAL A 139 -0.20 -4.17 8.35
N GLU A 140 -1.30 -3.96 7.64
CA GLU A 140 -2.66 -4.17 8.17
C GLU A 140 -3.02 -5.64 8.30
N SER A 141 -2.80 -6.44 7.26
CA SER A 141 -3.28 -7.82 7.22
C SER A 141 -2.25 -8.85 6.75
N ALA A 142 -1.00 -8.46 6.49
CA ALA A 142 -0.04 -9.33 5.82
C ALA A 142 -0.59 -9.86 4.46
N PHE A 143 -1.38 -9.02 3.77
CA PHE A 143 -2.12 -9.37 2.55
C PHE A 143 -3.08 -10.57 2.70
N GLN A 144 -3.59 -10.84 3.91
CA GLN A 144 -4.65 -11.81 4.15
C GLN A 144 -6.02 -11.19 3.89
N VAL A 145 -6.81 -11.83 3.02
CA VAL A 145 -8.14 -11.36 2.59
C VAL A 145 -9.22 -11.64 3.65
N ASP A 146 -9.03 -12.67 4.46
CA ASP A 146 -9.95 -13.11 5.52
C ASP A 146 -9.57 -12.57 6.92
N ALA A 147 -8.53 -11.72 7.00
CA ALA A 147 -8.03 -11.18 8.25
C ALA A 147 -9.11 -10.43 9.03
N MET A 148 -9.14 -10.66 10.35
CA MET A 148 -10.04 -9.98 11.28
C MET A 148 -9.30 -9.54 12.54
N HIS A 149 -9.30 -8.24 12.79
CA HIS A 149 -8.83 -7.70 14.05
C HIS A 149 -9.90 -7.87 15.14
N ARG A 150 -9.63 -8.68 16.17
CA ARG A 150 -10.60 -9.07 17.21
C ARG A 150 -11.13 -7.90 18.05
N GLY A 151 -10.31 -6.88 18.32
CA GLY A 151 -10.70 -5.74 19.14
C GLY A 151 -11.60 -4.74 18.41
N SER A 152 -11.08 -4.13 17.34
CA SER A 152 -11.79 -3.13 16.54
C SER A 152 -12.85 -3.67 15.56
N GLY A 153 -12.82 -4.96 15.22
CA GLY A 153 -13.69 -5.54 14.19
C GLY A 153 -13.34 -5.13 12.75
N ALA A 154 -12.15 -4.56 12.55
CA ALA A 154 -11.57 -4.34 11.23
C ALA A 154 -11.42 -5.66 10.46
N ARG A 155 -11.62 -5.63 9.14
CA ARG A 155 -11.57 -6.83 8.29
C ARG A 155 -10.94 -6.61 6.92
N GLY A 156 -10.44 -7.70 6.35
CA GLY A 156 -9.95 -7.78 4.99
C GLY A 156 -8.52 -7.31 4.79
N LEU A 157 -8.10 -7.24 3.52
CA LEU A 157 -6.77 -6.76 3.12
C LEU A 157 -6.41 -5.42 3.77
N TRP A 158 -7.38 -4.50 3.77
CA TRP A 158 -7.19 -3.12 4.20
C TRP A 158 -7.55 -2.87 5.67
N GLN A 159 -7.99 -3.90 6.40
CA GLN A 159 -8.49 -3.80 7.78
C GLN A 159 -9.48 -2.63 7.97
N LEU A 160 -10.46 -2.50 7.06
CA LEU A 160 -11.44 -1.42 7.16
C LEU A 160 -12.43 -1.68 8.31
N LEU A 161 -12.66 -0.63 9.12
CA LEU A 161 -13.76 -0.62 10.08
C LEU A 161 -15.10 -0.63 9.36
N ARG A 162 -16.12 -1.23 9.96
CA ARG A 162 -17.48 -1.34 9.37
C ARG A 162 -18.04 0.02 8.95
N ASN A 163 -17.92 1.04 9.79
CA ASN A 163 -18.46 2.37 9.50
C ASN A 163 -17.71 3.04 8.36
N THR A 164 -16.37 2.94 8.36
CA THR A 164 -15.53 3.44 7.26
C THR A 164 -15.87 2.74 5.94
N ALA A 165 -15.96 1.40 5.95
CA ALA A 165 -16.32 0.61 4.78
C ALA A 165 -17.68 1.02 4.19
N ARG A 166 -18.71 1.14 5.03
CA ARG A 166 -20.06 1.56 4.59
C ARG A 166 -20.08 2.98 4.04
N ALA A 167 -19.36 3.90 4.67
CA ALA A 167 -19.22 5.28 4.18
C ALA A 167 -18.54 5.35 2.80
N ARG A 168 -17.85 4.27 2.38
CA ARG A 168 -17.19 4.13 1.07
C ARG A 168 -17.87 3.12 0.15
N GLY A 169 -19.19 2.92 0.34
CA GLY A 169 -20.02 2.15 -0.58
C GLY A 169 -19.92 0.63 -0.44
N LEU A 170 -19.31 0.12 0.62
CA LEU A 170 -19.32 -1.32 0.89
C LEU A 170 -20.56 -1.77 1.64
N THR A 171 -21.15 -2.87 1.17
CA THR A 171 -22.13 -3.65 1.91
C THR A 171 -21.43 -4.43 3.01
N VAL A 172 -21.80 -4.15 4.26
CA VAL A 172 -21.34 -4.89 5.43
C VAL A 172 -22.55 -5.32 6.24
N SER A 173 -22.96 -6.57 6.09
CA SER A 173 -24.06 -7.22 6.79
C SER A 173 -23.61 -8.58 7.36
N LYS A 174 -24.54 -9.34 7.96
CA LYS A 174 -24.24 -10.71 8.41
C LYS A 174 -24.11 -11.69 7.23
N ALA A 175 -24.81 -11.42 6.14
CA ALA A 175 -24.83 -12.29 4.95
C ALA A 175 -23.68 -11.98 3.98
N VAL A 176 -23.32 -10.70 3.84
CA VAL A 176 -22.31 -10.23 2.88
C VAL A 176 -21.41 -9.22 3.57
N ASP A 177 -20.10 -9.44 3.53
CA ASP A 177 -19.08 -8.53 4.04
C ASP A 177 -18.04 -8.22 2.96
N GLU A 178 -18.29 -7.17 2.17
CA GLU A 178 -17.48 -6.82 1.00
C GLU A 178 -16.08 -6.31 1.37
N ARG A 179 -15.79 -6.11 2.66
CA ARG A 179 -14.42 -5.89 3.13
C ARG A 179 -13.51 -7.09 2.85
N LEU A 180 -14.09 -8.29 2.71
CA LEU A 180 -13.40 -9.52 2.34
C LEU A 180 -13.25 -9.68 0.83
N HIS A 181 -13.78 -8.77 0.01
CA HIS A 181 -13.63 -8.84 -1.44
C HIS A 181 -12.47 -7.93 -1.89
N PRO A 182 -11.33 -8.47 -2.38
CA PRO A 182 -10.11 -7.69 -2.63
C PRO A 182 -10.30 -6.44 -3.49
N ARG A 183 -11.00 -6.56 -4.63
CA ARG A 183 -11.29 -5.43 -5.53
C ARG A 183 -12.12 -4.35 -4.85
N ARG A 184 -13.31 -4.70 -4.34
CA ARG A 184 -14.22 -3.74 -3.68
C ARG A 184 -13.58 -3.09 -2.46
N ALA A 185 -12.89 -3.87 -1.62
CA ALA A 185 -12.15 -3.35 -0.49
C ALA A 185 -11.05 -2.36 -0.91
N THR A 186 -10.39 -2.61 -2.05
CA THR A 186 -9.39 -1.70 -2.62
C THR A 186 -10.02 -0.40 -3.10
N GLU A 187 -11.15 -0.43 -3.82
CA GLU A 187 -11.87 0.80 -4.21
C GLU A 187 -12.22 1.66 -2.98
N ALA A 188 -12.77 1.02 -1.94
CA ALA A 188 -13.14 1.70 -0.71
C ALA A 188 -11.93 2.28 0.04
N ALA A 189 -10.83 1.54 0.10
CA ALA A 189 -9.60 1.98 0.76
C ALA A 189 -8.89 3.09 -0.02
N VAL A 190 -8.80 2.99 -1.34
CA VAL A 190 -8.25 4.04 -2.22
C VAL A 190 -9.09 5.31 -2.10
N SER A 191 -10.41 5.20 -2.13
CA SER A 191 -11.30 6.33 -1.83
C SER A 191 -10.96 6.96 -0.47
N TYR A 192 -10.76 6.14 0.57
CA TYR A 192 -10.40 6.63 1.89
C TYR A 192 -9.05 7.35 1.91
N LEU A 193 -8.04 6.77 1.27
CA LEU A 193 -6.72 7.39 1.12
C LEU A 193 -6.78 8.71 0.35
N VAL A 194 -7.58 8.83 -0.72
CA VAL A 194 -7.79 10.11 -1.43
C VAL A 194 -8.29 11.18 -0.47
N HIS A 195 -9.29 10.83 0.35
CA HIS A 195 -9.84 11.74 1.34
C HIS A 195 -8.81 12.15 2.40
N LEU A 196 -8.03 11.21 2.92
CA LEU A 196 -6.99 11.50 3.91
C LEU A 196 -5.84 12.31 3.30
N HIS A 197 -5.46 12.01 2.06
CA HIS A 197 -4.42 12.72 1.32
C HIS A 197 -4.80 14.18 1.09
N LYS A 198 -6.05 14.46 0.70
CA LYS A 198 -6.56 15.84 0.59
C LYS A 198 -6.48 16.63 1.91
N ARG A 199 -6.54 15.95 3.05
CA ARG A 199 -6.56 16.59 4.37
C ARG A 199 -5.19 16.70 5.03
N PHE A 200 -4.30 15.77 4.75
CA PHE A 200 -3.05 15.58 5.49
C PHE A 200 -1.83 15.38 4.60
N GLY A 201 -1.99 15.32 3.27
CA GLY A 201 -0.93 15.08 2.31
C GLY A 201 0.16 16.16 2.35
N ASP A 202 -0.23 17.43 2.51
CA ASP A 202 0.73 18.55 2.65
C ASP A 202 1.65 18.43 3.88
N TYR A 203 1.29 17.59 4.85
CA TYR A 203 2.11 17.29 6.02
C TYR A 203 3.01 16.06 5.84
N GLY A 204 2.95 15.43 4.67
CA GLY A 204 3.69 14.24 4.31
C GLY A 204 2.92 12.92 4.56
N PRO A 205 3.46 11.81 4.05
CA PRO A 205 2.78 10.52 3.99
C PRO A 205 2.49 9.92 5.37
N LEU A 206 3.36 10.18 6.37
CA LEU A 206 3.17 9.66 7.72
C LEU A 206 1.96 10.27 8.41
N TYR A 207 1.55 11.49 8.04
CA TYR A 207 0.32 12.09 8.57
C TYR A 207 -0.94 11.47 7.95
N VAL A 208 -0.90 11.15 6.65
CA VAL A 208 -1.97 10.38 5.99
C VAL A 208 -2.13 9.00 6.65
N LEU A 209 -1.03 8.29 6.87
CA LEU A 209 -1.02 6.98 7.53
C LEU A 209 -1.42 7.06 9.01
N ALA A 210 -0.99 8.12 9.71
CA ALA A 210 -1.43 8.36 11.08
C ALA A 210 -2.93 8.57 11.14
N ALA A 211 -3.52 9.31 10.19
CA ALA A 211 -4.97 9.50 10.11
C ALA A 211 -5.71 8.20 9.76
N TYR A 212 -5.13 7.36 8.90
CA TYR A 212 -5.69 6.06 8.55
C TYR A 212 -5.84 5.16 9.79
N ASN A 213 -4.77 5.06 10.60
CA ASN A 213 -4.74 4.19 11.78
C ASN A 213 -5.39 4.82 13.03
N TYR A 214 -5.07 6.08 13.35
CA TYR A 214 -5.55 6.75 14.57
C TYR A 214 -6.93 7.40 14.41
N GLY A 215 -7.37 7.60 13.17
CA GLY A 215 -8.58 8.33 12.83
C GLY A 215 -8.31 9.82 12.63
N GLU A 216 -8.80 10.34 11.51
CA GLU A 216 -8.63 11.73 11.08
C GLU A 216 -9.10 12.78 12.09
N THR A 217 -10.19 12.53 12.81
CA THR A 217 -10.73 13.46 13.81
C THR A 217 -9.80 13.59 15.01
N ASN A 218 -9.20 12.47 15.44
CA ASN A 218 -8.24 12.47 16.53
C ASN A 218 -6.96 13.21 16.13
N LEU A 219 -6.44 12.93 14.93
CA LEU A 219 -5.24 13.59 14.43
C LEU A 219 -5.45 15.10 14.23
N SER A 220 -6.59 15.50 13.67
CA SER A 220 -6.95 16.93 13.51
C SER A 220 -6.96 17.68 14.84
N ARG A 221 -7.49 17.04 15.90
CA ARG A 221 -7.46 17.61 17.27
C ARG A 221 -6.04 17.80 17.78
N LYS A 222 -5.11 16.90 17.45
CA LYS A 222 -3.70 17.00 17.86
C LYS A 222 -2.97 18.11 17.12
N ILE A 223 -3.16 18.20 15.81
CA ILE A 223 -2.59 19.27 14.97
C ILE A 223 -3.05 20.64 15.50
N ARG A 224 -4.36 20.82 15.72
CA ARG A 224 -4.89 22.07 16.28
C ARG A 224 -4.33 22.43 17.64
N ARG A 225 -4.05 21.43 18.49
CA ARG A 225 -3.56 21.66 19.86
C ARG A 225 -2.06 21.98 19.91
N PHE A 226 -1.27 21.36 19.06
CA PHE A 226 0.20 21.37 19.18
C PHE A 226 0.91 22.15 18.05
N GLY A 227 0.17 22.64 17.06
CA GLY A 227 0.71 23.49 16.00
C GLY A 227 1.15 22.70 14.76
N PRO A 228 2.07 23.29 13.95
CA PRO A 228 2.37 22.77 12.62
C PRO A 228 2.88 21.32 12.66
N PRO A 229 2.41 20.48 11.74
CA PRO A 229 2.87 19.10 11.60
C PRO A 229 4.37 18.98 11.35
N ALA A 230 4.98 17.99 12.00
CA ALA A 230 6.36 17.58 11.79
C ALA A 230 6.49 16.09 12.14
N ILE A 231 7.41 15.37 11.49
CA ILE A 231 7.63 13.94 11.78
C ILE A 231 7.93 13.73 13.27
N ALA A 232 8.76 14.59 13.86
CA ALA A 232 9.07 14.56 15.29
C ALA A 232 7.83 14.63 16.19
N SER A 233 6.79 15.37 15.78
CA SER A 233 5.54 15.49 16.54
C SER A 233 4.82 14.14 16.66
N LEU A 234 4.78 13.32 15.60
CA LEU A 234 4.17 11.98 15.63
C LEU A 234 4.85 11.06 16.66
N TYR A 235 6.15 11.25 16.91
CA TYR A 235 6.90 10.45 17.86
C TYR A 235 7.01 11.05 19.27
N ARG A 236 6.47 12.25 19.48
CA ARG A 236 6.37 12.86 20.81
C ARG A 236 5.39 12.07 21.69
N PRO A 237 5.73 11.81 22.97
CA PRO A 237 4.81 11.19 23.93
C PRO A 237 3.48 11.95 24.00
N GLY A 238 2.38 11.22 23.93
CA GLY A 238 1.03 11.77 24.03
C GLY A 238 0.48 12.46 22.77
N TYR A 239 1.26 12.58 21.68
CA TYR A 239 0.75 13.14 20.41
C TYR A 239 -0.19 12.15 19.72
N VAL A 240 0.30 11.00 19.29
CA VAL A 240 -0.52 9.84 18.87
C VAL A 240 -0.33 8.65 19.84
N PRO A 241 -1.21 7.63 19.83
CA PRO A 241 -1.04 6.42 20.63
C PRO A 241 0.25 5.68 20.31
N GLY A 242 0.71 4.85 21.25
CA GLY A 242 1.87 3.98 21.04
C GLY A 242 1.69 3.03 19.87
N GLU A 243 0.49 2.48 19.71
CA GLU A 243 0.11 1.62 18.59
C GLU A 243 0.27 2.32 17.23
N THR A 244 -0.18 3.58 17.11
CA THR A 244 -0.01 4.37 15.88
C THR A 244 1.46 4.67 15.59
N ARG A 245 2.27 5.02 16.60
CA ARG A 245 3.72 5.19 16.38
C ARG A 245 4.38 3.92 15.87
N GLU A 246 3.95 2.78 16.41
CA GLU A 246 4.43 1.45 16.04
C GLU A 246 3.96 1.03 14.65
N TYR A 247 2.74 1.41 14.26
CA TYR A 247 2.22 1.28 12.90
C TYR A 247 3.05 2.07 11.89
N LEU A 248 3.31 3.36 12.15
CA LEU A 248 4.12 4.21 11.26
C LEU A 248 5.55 3.68 11.11
N LEU A 249 6.15 3.22 12.22
CA LEU A 249 7.47 2.62 12.18
C LEU A 249 7.48 1.30 11.38
N ARG A 250 6.42 0.49 11.46
CA ARG A 250 6.24 -0.70 10.60
C ARG A 250 6.10 -0.33 9.13
N MET A 251 5.33 0.70 8.80
CA MET A 251 5.19 1.18 7.42
C MET A 251 6.53 1.58 6.81
N MET A 252 7.31 2.43 7.49
CA MET A 252 8.66 2.79 7.02
C MET A 252 9.59 1.58 6.89
N THR A 253 9.53 0.64 7.86
CA THR A 253 10.32 -0.60 7.80
C THR A 253 9.97 -1.43 6.56
N MET A 254 8.67 -1.54 6.26
CA MET A 254 8.18 -2.31 5.13
C MET A 254 8.46 -1.63 3.78
N TRP A 255 8.36 -0.31 3.70
CA TRP A 255 8.75 0.42 2.49
C TRP A 255 10.23 0.19 2.14
N VAL A 256 11.12 0.32 3.12
CA VAL A 256 12.56 0.10 2.89
C VAL A 256 12.84 -1.35 2.46
N ILE A 257 12.19 -2.33 3.09
CA ILE A 257 12.34 -3.73 2.72
C ILE A 257 11.77 -4.03 1.33
N ALA A 258 10.58 -3.50 1.02
CA ALA A 258 9.88 -3.76 -0.23
C ALA A 258 10.49 -3.03 -1.43
N ALA A 259 11.21 -1.92 -1.21
CA ALA A 259 11.99 -1.23 -2.22
C ALA A 259 13.11 -2.11 -2.80
N HIS A 260 13.78 -2.86 -1.94
CA HIS A 260 14.94 -3.68 -2.32
C HIS A 260 14.92 -5.06 -1.63
N PRO A 261 13.95 -5.93 -1.95
CA PRO A 261 13.83 -7.23 -1.30
C PRO A 261 15.09 -8.09 -1.49
N GLY A 262 15.75 -7.99 -2.66
CA GLY A 262 17.00 -8.68 -2.97
C GLY A 262 18.18 -8.26 -2.07
N ARG A 263 18.24 -6.99 -1.62
CA ARG A 263 19.28 -6.47 -0.72
C ARG A 263 19.18 -7.03 0.70
N PHE A 264 17.96 -7.36 1.12
CA PHE A 264 17.70 -8.12 2.34
C PHE A 264 17.63 -9.62 2.09
N HIS A 265 18.01 -10.03 0.88
CA HIS A 265 18.06 -11.41 0.39
C HIS A 265 16.73 -12.16 0.52
N PHE A 266 15.62 -11.45 0.35
CA PHE A 266 14.33 -12.08 0.13
C PHE A 266 14.29 -12.69 -1.27
N LEU A 267 13.89 -13.96 -1.36
CA LEU A 267 13.64 -14.63 -2.64
C LEU A 267 12.20 -14.35 -3.02
N LEU A 268 12.00 -13.43 -3.96
CA LEU A 268 10.71 -13.24 -4.61
C LEU A 268 10.72 -14.02 -5.92
N ARG A 269 9.58 -14.62 -6.26
CA ARG A 269 9.40 -15.21 -7.60
C ARG A 269 9.32 -14.04 -8.58
N GLU A 270 9.83 -14.20 -9.81
CA GLU A 270 9.50 -13.24 -10.87
C GLU A 270 7.98 -13.06 -10.91
N ALA A 271 7.54 -11.80 -11.04
CA ALA A 271 6.13 -11.46 -11.12
C ALA A 271 5.53 -12.05 -12.41
N VAL A 272 5.18 -13.32 -12.36
CA VAL A 272 4.25 -13.93 -13.30
C VAL A 272 2.91 -13.39 -12.87
N ASP A 273 2.24 -12.57 -13.68
CA ASP A 273 0.85 -12.16 -13.46
C ASP A 273 0.03 -13.42 -13.18
N PRO A 274 -0.27 -13.77 -11.91
CA PRO A 274 -1.01 -14.98 -11.64
C PRO A 274 -2.46 -14.67 -12.00
N PRO A 275 -3.21 -15.59 -12.62
CA PRO A 275 -4.65 -15.45 -12.67
C PRO A 275 -5.14 -15.36 -11.22
N LEU A 276 -5.63 -14.18 -10.85
CA LEU A 276 -6.08 -13.85 -9.50
C LEU A 276 -7.13 -14.87 -9.03
N PRO A 277 -6.96 -15.53 -7.88
CA PRO A 277 -7.99 -16.39 -7.32
C PRO A 277 -9.26 -15.56 -7.04
N GLY A 278 -10.39 -15.95 -7.62
CA GLY A 278 -11.68 -15.25 -7.45
C GLY A 278 -11.95 -14.15 -8.48
N LEU A 279 -11.20 -14.10 -9.57
CA LEU A 279 -11.54 -13.34 -10.77
C LEU A 279 -12.28 -14.22 -11.77
N GLU A 280 -13.56 -14.45 -11.53
CA GLU A 280 -14.43 -14.58 -12.70
C GLU A 280 -14.53 -13.18 -13.29
N ALA A 281 -14.10 -13.04 -14.56
CA ALA A 281 -14.44 -11.88 -15.34
C ALA A 281 -15.97 -11.86 -15.45
N GLN A 282 -16.63 -11.06 -14.60
CA GLN A 282 -18.00 -10.66 -14.88
C GLN A 282 -17.93 -9.82 -16.17
N PRO A 283 -18.64 -10.21 -17.25
CA PRO A 283 -18.72 -9.39 -18.44
C PRO A 283 -19.25 -8.02 -18.02
N GLN A 284 -18.47 -6.98 -18.25
CA GLN A 284 -18.96 -5.62 -18.08
C GLN A 284 -20.11 -5.38 -19.08
N ASP A 285 -21.09 -4.61 -18.62
CA ASP A 285 -21.94 -3.74 -19.44
C ASP A 285 -22.98 -4.41 -20.34
N ASN A 286 -24.12 -4.75 -19.74
CA ASN A 286 -25.41 -4.66 -20.43
C ASN A 286 -26.39 -3.88 -19.56
N VAL A 287 -26.17 -2.57 -19.45
CA VAL A 287 -27.24 -1.64 -19.08
C VAL A 287 -28.12 -1.52 -20.33
N PRO A 288 -29.40 -1.93 -20.30
CA PRO A 288 -30.29 -1.68 -21.43
C PRO A 288 -30.38 -0.16 -21.62
N GLN A 289 -29.95 0.33 -22.78
CA GLN A 289 -30.23 1.71 -23.16
C GLN A 289 -31.75 1.84 -23.26
N ARG A 290 -32.36 2.54 -22.29
CA ARG A 290 -33.73 3.01 -22.42
C ARG A 290 -33.72 4.08 -23.51
N GLU A 291 -34.28 3.75 -24.67
CA GLU A 291 -34.59 4.74 -25.69
C GLU A 291 -35.46 5.83 -25.08
N VAL A 292 -34.94 7.06 -25.04
CA VAL A 292 -35.71 8.25 -24.73
C VAL A 292 -36.44 8.63 -26.03
N PRO A 293 -37.78 8.71 -26.06
CA PRO A 293 -38.49 9.13 -27.25
C PRO A 293 -38.16 10.60 -27.52
N VAL A 294 -37.58 10.87 -28.68
CA VAL A 294 -37.37 12.21 -29.20
C VAL A 294 -38.73 12.76 -29.60
N GLY A 295 -39.34 13.55 -28.72
CA GLY A 295 -40.45 14.42 -29.07
C GLY A 295 -39.92 15.65 -29.80
N VAL A 296 -40.10 15.72 -31.12
CA VAL A 296 -39.99 16.98 -31.86
C VAL A 296 -41.40 17.53 -32.04
N ALA A 297 -41.66 18.66 -31.39
CA ALA A 297 -42.84 19.46 -31.62
C ALA A 297 -42.60 20.44 -32.78
N ASP A 298 -43.60 20.47 -33.66
CA ASP A 298 -44.12 21.56 -34.48
C ASP A 298 -43.31 22.24 -35.58
N GLY A 299 -43.95 22.26 -36.76
CA GLY A 299 -44.09 23.51 -37.52
C GLY A 299 -44.22 23.35 -39.02
N SER A 300 -45.43 23.16 -39.56
CA SER A 300 -45.82 23.80 -40.82
C SER A 300 -47.31 23.69 -41.10
N ALA A 301 -47.90 24.86 -41.33
CA ALA A 301 -49.27 25.10 -41.72
C ALA A 301 -49.58 24.57 -43.12
N THR A 302 -50.80 24.09 -43.35
CA THR A 302 -51.52 24.39 -44.60
C THR A 302 -53.03 24.44 -44.36
N LYS A 303 -53.60 25.59 -44.71
CA LYS A 303 -55.03 25.88 -44.87
C LYS A 303 -55.60 25.07 -46.04
N VAL A 304 -56.91 24.80 -46.02
CA VAL A 304 -57.92 25.15 -47.06
C VAL A 304 -59.04 24.09 -47.15
N LYS A 305 -60.26 24.61 -46.90
CA LYS A 305 -61.62 24.13 -47.22
C LYS A 305 -62.22 22.98 -46.43
#